data_AF-A0A960CNL5-F1
#
_entry.id   AF-A0A960CNL5-F1
#
_cell.length_a   1.000
_cell.length_b   1.000
_cell.length_c   1.000
_cell.angle_alpha   90.00
_cell.angle_beta   90.00
_cell.angle_gamma   90.00
#
_symmetry.space_group_name_H-M   'P 1'
#
loop_
_entity.id
_entity.type
_entity.pdbx_description
1 polymer ?
#
loop_
_entity_poly.entity_id
_entity_poly.type
_entity_poly.pdbx_seq_one_letter_code
_entity_poly.pdbx_strand_id
1 'polypeptide(L)'
;PANPYGAALPWPTRPDADAGHRPGRKAGALVVLVDGELVWFSERGGRSLLNFSVDPEAQRAAAGALAGLVGAGRVGGILVEKLDGVPVLEAAAHGDRRATADALIDAGFVRTPRGLRIR
;
A
#
# COMPACT_ATOMS: atom_id res chain seq x y z
N PRO A 1 -2.00 17.38 -4.27
CA PRO A 1 -3.11 16.66 -3.59
C PRO A 1 -2.75 16.35 -2.13
N ALA A 2 -3.55 16.87 -1.20
CA ALA A 2 -3.22 16.92 0.21
C ALA A 2 -3.69 15.65 0.93
N ASN A 3 -2.74 14.77 1.25
CA ASN A 3 -2.96 13.77 2.29
C ASN A 3 -3.42 14.49 3.58
N PRO A 4 -4.66 14.26 4.09
CA PRO A 4 -5.17 14.93 5.28
C PRO A 4 -4.56 14.36 6.57
N TYR A 5 -4.06 13.12 6.51
CA TYR A 5 -3.50 12.41 7.65
C TYR A 5 -2.10 12.89 8.01
N GLY A 6 -1.83 12.96 9.31
CA GLY A 6 -0.59 13.55 9.84
C GLY A 6 -0.52 15.07 9.68
N ALA A 7 -1.66 15.71 9.41
CA ALA A 7 -1.83 17.15 9.40
C ALA A 7 -3.16 17.53 10.05
N ALA A 8 -4.26 17.50 9.29
CA ALA A 8 -5.60 17.84 9.77
C ALA A 8 -6.29 16.68 10.50
N LEU A 9 -5.96 15.44 10.12
CA LEU A 9 -6.47 14.22 10.75
C LEU A 9 -5.33 13.41 11.40
N PRO A 10 -5.58 12.77 12.56
CA PRO A 10 -4.66 11.77 13.08
C PRO A 10 -4.64 10.55 12.16
N TRP A 11 -3.52 9.83 12.13
CA TRP A 11 -3.47 8.54 11.43
C TRP A 11 -4.39 7.53 12.12
N PRO A 12 -5.20 6.76 11.38
CA PRO A 12 -6.01 5.70 11.95
C PRO A 12 -5.16 4.62 12.62
N THR A 13 -5.74 3.93 13.59
CA THR A 13 -5.10 2.77 14.22
C THR A 13 -5.03 1.63 13.21
N ARG A 14 -3.85 1.04 13.02
CA ARG A 14 -3.70 -0.16 12.20
C ARG A 14 -4.09 -1.41 12.99
N PRO A 15 -4.63 -2.45 12.34
CA PRO A 15 -4.93 -3.73 12.98
C PRO A 15 -3.71 -4.38 13.68
N ASP A 16 -2.51 -4.17 13.15
CA ASP A 16 -1.25 -4.73 13.67
C ASP A 16 -0.31 -3.60 14.16
N ALA A 17 -0.77 -2.87 15.18
CA ALA A 17 -0.15 -1.64 15.67
C ALA A 17 1.26 -1.83 16.31
N ASP A 18 1.65 -3.07 16.62
CA ASP A 18 2.94 -3.40 17.26
C ASP A 18 4.14 -3.32 16.30
N ALA A 19 3.89 -3.37 14.99
CA ALA A 19 4.92 -3.12 13.98
C ALA A 19 5.23 -1.62 13.92
N GLY A 20 6.21 -1.14 14.71
CA GLY A 20 6.60 0.27 14.91
C GLY A 20 6.87 1.17 13.68
N HIS A 21 6.58 0.74 12.46
CA HIS A 21 6.48 1.59 11.27
C HIS A 21 5.23 2.46 11.32
N ARG A 22 5.43 3.76 11.54
CA ARG A 22 4.35 4.75 11.51
C ARG A 22 4.37 5.52 10.18
N PRO A 23 3.20 5.82 9.59
CA PRO A 23 3.13 6.65 8.40
C PRO A 23 3.68 8.06 8.67
N GLY A 24 4.58 8.52 7.80
CA GLY A 24 5.16 9.86 7.87
C GLY A 24 4.77 10.69 6.65
N ARG A 25 4.17 11.87 6.86
CA ARG A 25 3.82 12.79 5.76
C ARG A 25 5.09 13.31 5.09
N LYS A 26 5.41 12.80 3.90
CA LYS A 26 6.58 13.18 3.10
C LYS A 26 6.20 13.39 1.64
N ALA A 27 6.88 14.30 0.95
CA ALA A 27 6.66 14.53 -0.47
C ALA A 27 6.94 13.26 -1.29
N GLY A 28 5.98 12.88 -2.15
CA GLY A 28 6.06 11.67 -2.96
C GLY A 28 5.58 10.39 -2.28
N ALA A 29 5.08 10.46 -1.03
CA ALA A 29 4.28 9.40 -0.45
C ALA A 29 2.84 9.47 -1.00
N LEU A 30 2.15 8.33 -1.03
CA LEU A 30 0.78 8.21 -1.50
C LEU A 30 -0.12 7.70 -0.37
N VAL A 31 -1.35 8.16 -0.37
CA VAL A 31 -2.44 7.55 0.40
C VAL A 31 -3.48 7.05 -0.58
N VAL A 32 -4.04 5.88 -0.29
CA VAL A 32 -5.13 5.28 -1.05
C VAL A 32 -6.35 5.25 -0.16
N LEU A 33 -7.37 5.97 -0.58
CA LEU A 33 -8.67 6.02 0.08
C LEU A 33 -9.66 5.19 -0.73
N VAL A 34 -10.49 4.41 -0.04
CA VAL A 34 -11.64 3.71 -0.63
C VAL A 34 -12.86 4.15 0.17
N ASP A 35 -13.85 4.72 -0.53
CA ASP A 35 -15.07 5.28 0.08
C ASP A 35 -14.81 6.28 1.23
N GLY A 36 -13.70 7.02 1.15
CA GLY A 36 -13.28 8.01 2.14
C GLY A 36 -12.40 7.45 3.26
N GLU A 37 -12.31 6.14 3.41
CA GLU A 37 -11.52 5.47 4.44
C GLU A 37 -10.09 5.19 3.98
N LEU A 38 -9.11 5.37 4.88
CA LEU A 38 -7.72 5.07 4.57
C LEU A 38 -7.52 3.55 4.48
N VAL A 39 -7.13 3.09 3.29
CA VAL A 39 -6.81 1.67 3.07
C VAL A 39 -5.30 1.48 3.13
N TRP A 40 -4.55 2.21 2.30
CA TRP A 40 -3.10 2.08 2.24
C TRP A 40 -2.38 3.41 2.36
N PHE A 41 -1.22 3.36 3.00
CA PHE A 41 -0.19 4.39 2.89
C PHE A 41 1.03 3.80 2.21
N SER A 42 1.45 4.39 1.09
CA SER A 42 2.68 4.03 0.40
C SER A 42 3.74 5.09 0.68
N GLU A 43 4.87 4.66 1.21
CA GLU A 43 6.00 5.56 1.45
C GLU A 43 6.55 6.15 0.15
N ARG A 44 7.33 7.23 0.30
CA ARG A 44 8.03 7.84 -0.83
C ARG A 44 8.81 6.77 -1.61
N GLY A 45 8.53 6.69 -2.91
CA GLY A 45 9.17 5.75 -3.82
C GLY A 45 8.54 4.35 -3.86
N GLY A 46 7.44 4.11 -3.15
CA GLY A 46 6.60 2.92 -3.32
C GLY A 46 7.09 1.64 -2.62
N ARG A 47 8.29 1.67 -2.01
CA ARG A 47 8.99 0.47 -1.47
C ARG A 47 8.32 -0.15 -0.26
N SER A 48 7.63 0.65 0.54
CA SER A 48 6.95 0.22 1.76
C SER A 48 5.48 0.61 1.69
N LEU A 49 4.61 -0.34 2.00
CA LEU A 49 3.17 -0.14 2.09
C LEU A 49 2.71 -0.47 3.51
N LEU A 50 1.90 0.40 4.09
CA LEU A 50 1.21 0.15 5.35
C LEU A 50 -0.27 -0.07 5.06
N ASN A 51 -0.83 -1.12 5.65
CA ASN A 51 -2.23 -1.47 5.50
C ASN A 51 -3.06 -1.07 6.74
N PHE A 52 -4.20 -0.43 6.49
CA PHE A 52 -5.13 0.06 7.49
C PHE A 52 -6.49 -0.64 7.43
N SER A 53 -6.72 -1.52 6.45
CA SER A 53 -7.98 -2.26 6.30
C SER A 53 -7.75 -3.75 6.17
N VAL A 54 -8.67 -4.54 6.72
CA VAL A 54 -8.72 -6.00 6.54
C VAL A 54 -9.77 -6.43 5.52
N ASP A 55 -10.55 -5.49 4.99
CA ASP A 55 -11.60 -5.77 4.00
C ASP A 55 -10.99 -6.12 2.63
N PRO A 56 -11.22 -7.35 2.12
CA PRO A 56 -10.70 -7.76 0.81
C PRO A 56 -11.19 -6.91 -0.37
N GLU A 57 -12.40 -6.34 -0.31
CA GLU A 57 -12.91 -5.46 -1.37
C GLU A 57 -12.13 -4.14 -1.40
N ALA A 58 -11.94 -3.52 -0.24
CA ALA A 58 -11.07 -2.35 -0.11
C ALA A 58 -9.64 -2.62 -0.59
N GLN A 59 -9.06 -3.79 -0.31
CA GLN A 59 -7.71 -4.15 -0.81
C GLN A 59 -7.67 -4.18 -2.35
N ARG A 60 -8.65 -4.81 -3.00
CA ARG A 60 -8.74 -4.87 -4.47
C ARG A 60 -8.93 -3.50 -5.08
N ALA A 61 -9.82 -2.68 -4.52
CA ALA A 61 -10.04 -1.31 -4.98
C ALA A 61 -8.77 -0.46 -4.84
N ALA A 62 -8.05 -0.58 -3.72
CA ALA A 62 -6.81 0.15 -3.49
C ALA A 62 -5.69 -0.27 -4.46
N ALA A 63 -5.57 -1.57 -4.74
CA ALA A 63 -4.62 -2.09 -5.73
C ALA A 63 -4.90 -1.55 -7.13
N GLY A 64 -6.18 -1.59 -7.55
CA GLY A 64 -6.61 -1.02 -8.83
C GLY A 64 -6.33 0.47 -8.94
N ALA A 65 -6.51 1.24 -7.87
CA ALA A 65 -6.19 2.67 -7.86
C ALA A 65 -4.69 2.94 -8.05
N LEU A 66 -3.81 2.18 -7.38
CA LEU A 66 -2.36 2.29 -7.58
C LEU A 66 -1.94 1.88 -9.00
N ALA A 67 -2.48 0.78 -9.51
CA ALA A 67 -2.21 0.34 -10.87
C ALA A 67 -2.68 1.38 -11.91
N GLY A 68 -3.87 1.96 -11.71
CA GLY A 68 -4.41 3.02 -12.56
C GLY A 68 -3.58 4.31 -12.54
N LEU A 69 -2.94 4.66 -11.42
CA LEU A 69 -2.00 5.79 -11.37
C LEU A 69 -0.77 5.57 -12.26
N VAL A 70 -0.26 4.33 -12.27
CA VAL A 70 0.89 3.93 -13.09
C VAL A 70 0.49 3.85 -14.57
N GLY A 71 -0.61 3.17 -14.89
CA GLY A 71 -1.12 3.07 -16.26
C GLY A 71 -1.47 4.43 -16.88
N ALA A 72 -1.89 5.40 -16.06
CA ALA A 72 -2.13 6.78 -16.50
C ALA A 72 -0.85 7.64 -16.62
N GLY A 73 0.34 7.08 -16.39
CA GLY A 73 1.63 7.79 -16.47
C GLY A 73 1.85 8.85 -15.37
N ARG A 74 0.98 8.91 -14.35
CA ARG A 74 1.11 9.86 -13.23
C ARG A 74 2.23 9.48 -12.26
N VAL A 75 2.58 8.20 -12.25
CA VAL A 75 3.73 7.62 -11.53
C VAL A 75 4.43 6.65 -12.48
N GLY A 76 5.74 6.76 -12.67
CA GLY A 76 6.50 5.92 -13.63
C GLY A 76 6.71 4.45 -13.21
N GLY A 77 5.95 3.96 -12.23
CA GLY A 77 6.03 2.59 -11.70
C GLY A 77 6.26 2.53 -10.19
N ILE A 78 5.88 1.39 -9.61
CA ILE A 78 5.92 1.14 -8.16
C ILE A 78 6.56 -0.24 -7.94
N LEU A 79 7.50 -0.32 -7.01
CA LEU A 79 8.03 -1.59 -6.49
C LEU A 79 7.71 -1.62 -4.99
N VAL A 80 6.86 -2.55 -4.58
CA VAL A 80 6.56 -2.83 -3.17
C VAL A 80 7.51 -3.92 -2.70
N GLU A 81 8.27 -3.66 -1.65
CA GLU A 81 9.21 -4.61 -1.05
C GLU A 81 8.77 -5.06 0.34
N LYS A 82 8.01 -4.21 1.05
CA LYS A 82 7.52 -4.49 2.40
C LYS A 82 6.04 -4.15 2.54
N LEU A 83 5.33 -5.01 3.27
CA LEU A 83 3.97 -4.80 3.76
C LEU A 83 4.00 -4.79 5.29
N ASP A 84 3.64 -3.67 5.90
CA ASP A 84 3.63 -3.48 7.36
C ASP A 84 4.97 -3.89 8.02
N GLY A 85 6.08 -3.54 7.37
CA GLY A 85 7.44 -3.83 7.83
C GLY A 85 7.98 -5.23 7.48
N VAL A 86 7.13 -6.15 7.01
CA VAL A 86 7.50 -7.52 6.62
C VAL A 86 7.81 -7.57 5.12
N PRO A 87 8.87 -8.28 4.66
CA PRO A 87 9.12 -8.49 3.24
C PRO A 87 7.88 -9.01 2.50
N VAL A 88 7.49 -8.36 1.40
CA VAL A 88 6.23 -8.67 0.69
C VAL A 88 6.17 -10.11 0.18
N LEU A 89 7.33 -10.68 -0.16
CA LEU A 89 7.43 -12.05 -0.65
C LEU A 89 7.25 -13.10 0.47
N GLU A 90 7.54 -12.73 1.71
CA GLU A 90 7.25 -13.52 2.91
C GLU A 90 5.79 -13.32 3.35
N ALA A 91 5.30 -12.08 3.30
CA ALA A 91 3.91 -11.73 3.60
C ALA A 91 2.89 -12.43 2.66
N ALA A 92 3.27 -12.65 1.40
CA ALA A 92 2.46 -13.42 0.45
C ALA A 92 2.38 -14.92 0.79
N ALA A 93 3.34 -15.44 1.58
CA ALA A 93 3.38 -16.85 1.95
C ALA A 93 2.53 -17.15 3.19
N HIS A 94 2.39 -16.22 4.14
CA HIS A 94 1.75 -16.49 5.44
C HIS A 94 0.97 -15.29 6.03
N GLY A 95 -0.19 -15.58 6.62
CA GLY A 95 -0.92 -14.67 7.52
C GLY A 95 -1.84 -13.63 6.85
N ASP A 96 -2.26 -12.64 7.65
CA ASP A 96 -3.27 -11.62 7.32
C ASP A 96 -2.88 -10.69 6.15
N ARG A 97 -1.60 -10.68 5.77
CA ARG A 97 -1.04 -9.82 4.70
C ARG A 97 -1.15 -10.44 3.30
N ARG A 98 -1.56 -11.71 3.20
CA ARG A 98 -1.76 -12.41 1.94
C ARG A 98 -2.79 -11.70 1.06
N ALA A 99 -3.91 -11.25 1.63
CA ALA A 99 -4.96 -10.57 0.87
C ALA A 99 -4.44 -9.29 0.17
N THR A 100 -3.56 -8.53 0.83
CA THR A 100 -2.92 -7.34 0.24
C THR A 100 -1.98 -7.71 -0.90
N ALA A 101 -1.16 -8.76 -0.72
CA ALA A 101 -0.24 -9.22 -1.77
C ALA A 101 -0.98 -9.77 -2.99
N ASP A 102 -2.03 -10.57 -2.77
CA ASP A 102 -2.88 -11.13 -3.82
C ASP A 102 -3.58 -10.00 -4.59
N ALA A 103 -4.15 -9.01 -3.89
CA ALA A 103 -4.79 -7.85 -4.53
C ALA A 103 -3.81 -7.06 -5.44
N LEU A 104 -2.55 -6.88 -5.02
CA LEU A 104 -1.52 -6.26 -5.86
C LEU A 104 -1.23 -7.10 -7.11
N ILE A 105 -1.11 -8.42 -6.96
CA ILE A 105 -0.85 -9.33 -8.09
C ILE A 105 -2.02 -9.29 -9.09
N ASP A 106 -3.25 -9.38 -8.59
CA ASP A 106 -4.47 -9.33 -9.41
C ASP A 106 -4.61 -7.98 -10.15
N ALA A 107 -4.10 -6.89 -9.57
CA ALA A 107 -4.05 -5.58 -10.21
C ALA A 107 -2.90 -5.41 -11.22
N GLY A 108 -2.12 -6.46 -11.48
CA GLY A 108 -1.05 -6.48 -12.49
C GLY A 108 0.36 -6.23 -11.96
N PHE A 109 0.57 -6.25 -10.64
CA PHE A 109 1.93 -6.26 -10.11
C PHE A 109 2.58 -7.63 -10.33
N VAL A 110 3.78 -7.63 -10.90
CA VAL A 110 4.55 -8.83 -11.21
C VAL A 110 5.57 -9.10 -10.10
N ARG A 111 5.72 -10.37 -9.72
CA ARG A 111 6.74 -10.81 -8.77
C ARG A 111 8.15 -10.64 -9.37
N THR A 112 9.04 -10.05 -8.58
CA THR A 112 10.47 -9.91 -8.87
C THR A 112 11.28 -10.41 -7.68
N PRO A 113 12.59 -10.66 -7.80
CA PRO A 113 13.42 -11.04 -6.67
C PRO A 113 13.42 -10.03 -5.51
N ARG A 114 13.10 -8.75 -5.79
CA ARG A 114 13.06 -7.69 -4.77
C ARG A 114 11.67 -7.46 -4.17
N GLY A 115 10.60 -7.96 -4.77
CA GLY A 115 9.23 -7.68 -4.35
C GLY A 115 8.23 -7.67 -5.51
N LEU A 116 7.09 -7.01 -5.32
CA LEU A 116 6.01 -6.88 -6.31
C LEU A 116 6.13 -5.57 -7.08
N ARG A 117 6.10 -5.61 -8.41
CA ARG A 117 6.36 -4.44 -9.24
C ARG A 117 5.34 -4.25 -10.37
N ILE A 118 4.96 -3.00 -10.60
CA ILE A 118 4.25 -2.53 -11.79
C ILE A 118 5.02 -1.37 -12.46
N ARG A 119 4.87 -1.21 -13.77
CA ARG A 119 5.47 -0.13 -14.57
C ARG A 119 4.49 0.39 -15.59
#